data_AF-A0A4V5MWS6-F1
#
_entry.id   AF-A0A4V5MWS6-F1
#
_cell.length_a   1.000
_cell.length_b   1.000
_cell.length_c   1.000
_cell.angle_alpha   90.00
_cell.angle_beta   90.00
_cell.angle_gamma   90.00
#
_symmetry.space_group_name_H-M   'P 1'
#
loop_
_entity.id
_entity.type
_entity.pdbx_description
1 polymer ?
#
loop_
_entity_poly.entity_id
_entity_poly.type
_entity_poly.pdbx_seq_one_letter_code
_entity_poly.pdbx_strand_id
1 'polypeptide(L)' 'MSAPTSSMTRTLLTIDAAACAHHDGDTEQACRRAAAALAVLPAGYRTGLIHARATDLYQSIPAQHHREPAVRALHNALA' A
#
# COMPACT_ATOMS: atom_id res chain seq x y z
N MET A 1 9.82 -20.46 -1.53
CA MET A 1 8.76 -19.65 -2.17
C MET A 1 7.52 -19.83 -1.31
N SER A 2 7.04 -18.78 -0.63
CA SER A 2 5.79 -18.88 0.14
C SER A 2 4.64 -19.14 -0.82
N ALA A 3 3.66 -19.95 -0.41
CA ALA A 3 2.47 -20.19 -1.21
C ALA A 3 1.81 -18.85 -1.60
N PRO A 4 1.26 -18.69 -2.83
CA PRO A 4 0.73 -17.42 -3.33
C PRO A 4 -0.28 -16.76 -2.37
N THR A 5 -1.10 -17.55 -1.69
CA THR A 5 -2.05 -17.08 -0.67
C THR A 5 -1.35 -16.43 0.54
N SER A 6 -0.21 -16.97 0.97
CA SER A 6 0.54 -16.44 2.12
C SER A 6 1.13 -15.05 1.81
N SER A 7 1.59 -14.84 0.58
CA SER A 7 2.04 -13.52 0.11
C SER A 7 0.89 -12.53 -0.01
N MET A 8 -0.27 -12.94 -0.54
CA MET A 8 -1.47 -12.09 -0.61
C MET A 8 -1.93 -11.64 0.78
N THR A 9 -2.08 -12.57 1.73
CA THR A 9 -2.47 -12.26 3.11
C THR A 9 -1.46 -11.33 3.77
N ARG A 10 -0.15 -11.57 3.58
CA ARG A 10 0.89 -10.70 4.15
C ARG A 10 0.84 -9.29 3.55
N THR A 11 0.60 -9.15 2.25
CA THR A 11 0.45 -7.85 1.60
C THR A 11 -0.78 -7.11 2.15
N LEU A 12 -1.93 -7.78 2.27
CA LEU A 12 -3.14 -7.19 2.87
C LEU A 12 -2.88 -6.66 4.29
N LEU A 13 -2.32 -7.51 5.16
CA LEU A 13 -2.00 -7.12 6.54
C LEU A 13 -1.03 -5.93 6.59
N THR A 14 -0.11 -5.84 5.63
CA THR A 14 0.84 -4.71 5.56
C THR A 14 0.15 -3.42 5.13
N ILE A 15 -0.84 -3.50 4.21
CA ILE A 15 -1.63 -2.34 3.79
C ILE A 15 -2.54 -1.87 4.92
N ASP A 16 -3.21 -2.77 5.63
CA ASP A 16 -4.03 -2.42 6.81
C ASP A 16 -3.16 -1.78 7.91
N ALA A 17 -1.98 -2.33 8.19
CA ALA A 17 -1.05 -1.71 9.14
C ALA A 17 -0.54 -0.34 8.67
N ALA A 18 -0.39 -0.12 7.36
CA ALA A 18 -0.05 1.18 6.81
C ALA A 18 -1.20 2.20 6.99
N ALA A 19 -2.46 1.77 6.84
CA ALA A 19 -3.61 2.64 7.14
C ALA A 19 -3.63 3.08 8.60
N CYS A 20 -3.34 2.18 9.55
CA CYS A 20 -3.18 2.56 10.96
C CYS A 20 -2.04 3.58 11.14
N ALA A 21 -0.86 3.33 10.56
CA ALA A 21 0.26 4.27 10.67
C ALA A 21 -0.06 5.66 10.07
N HIS A 22 -0.80 5.71 8.96
CA HIS A 22 -1.28 6.98 8.41
C HIS A 22 -2.23 7.69 9.38
N HIS A 23 -3.14 6.95 10.01
CA HIS A 23 -4.06 7.48 11.02
C HIS A 23 -3.33 8.05 12.25
N ASP A 24 -2.22 7.43 12.67
CA ASP A 24 -1.33 7.93 13.73
C ASP A 24 -0.45 9.13 13.29
N GLY A 25 -0.54 9.54 12.02
CA GLY A 25 0.19 10.68 11.45
C GLY A 25 1.46 10.32 10.67
N ASP A 26 1.89 9.06 10.71
CA ASP A 26 3.08 8.53 10.03
C ASP A 26 2.83 8.20 8.54
N THR A 27 2.30 9.18 7.79
CA THR A 27 1.89 9.04 6.38
C THR A 27 3.04 8.58 5.47
N GLU A 28 4.25 9.09 5.69
CA GLU A 28 5.42 8.72 4.90
C GLU A 28 5.75 7.22 5.05
N GLN A 29 5.80 6.73 6.29
CA GLN A 29 6.07 5.33 6.60
C GLN A 29 4.95 4.41 6.11
N ALA A 30 3.70 4.83 6.25
CA ALA A 30 2.54 4.13 5.69
C ALA A 30 2.72 3.89 4.19
N CYS A 31 3.00 4.94 3.43
CA CYS A 31 3.14 4.87 1.98
C CYS A 31 4.34 4.01 1.56
N ARG A 32 5.49 4.16 2.24
CA ARG A 32 6.68 3.33 1.96
C ARG A 32 6.38 1.84 2.15
N ARG A 33 5.72 1.48 3.26
CA ARG A 33 5.38 0.08 3.56
C ARG A 33 4.39 -0.49 2.55
N ALA A 34 3.34 0.26 2.22
CA ALA A 34 2.33 -0.17 1.26
C ALA A 34 2.95 -0.34 -0.15
N ALA A 35 3.73 0.62 -0.63
CA ALA A 35 4.40 0.54 -1.93
C ALA A 35 5.35 -0.66 -2.02
N ALA A 36 6.15 -0.90 -0.97
CA ALA A 36 7.05 -2.06 -0.91
C ALA A 36 6.27 -3.39 -0.91
N ALA A 37 5.15 -3.47 -0.18
CA ALA A 37 4.30 -4.66 -0.13
C ALA A 37 3.62 -4.97 -1.48
N LEU A 38 3.25 -3.94 -2.24
CA LEU A 38 2.75 -4.10 -3.61
C LEU A 38 3.87 -4.53 -4.55
N ALA A 39 5.06 -3.94 -4.46
CA ALA A 39 6.19 -4.25 -5.34
C ALA A 39 6.61 -5.74 -5.28
N VAL A 40 6.56 -6.36 -4.11
CA VAL A 40 6.90 -7.79 -3.93
C VAL A 40 5.80 -8.74 -4.40
N LEU A 41 4.57 -8.25 -4.54
CA LEU A 41 3.44 -9.07 -4.97
C LEU A 41 3.44 -9.20 -6.51
N PRO A 42 3.30 -10.39 -7.10
CA PRO A 42 3.17 -10.54 -8.55
C PRO A 42 1.98 -9.74 -9.09
N ALA A 43 2.12 -9.14 -10.28
CA ALA A 43 1.12 -8.23 -10.85
C ALA A 43 -0.30 -8.83 -10.93
N GLY A 44 -0.43 -10.12 -11.26
CA GLY A 44 -1.72 -10.81 -11.31
C GLY A 44 -2.47 -10.86 -9.97
N TYR A 45 -1.76 -10.72 -8.85
CA TYR A 45 -2.33 -10.69 -7.50
C TYR A 45 -2.56 -9.27 -6.96
N ARG A 46 -2.08 -8.22 -7.64
CA ARG A 46 -2.30 -6.79 -7.26
C ARG A 46 -3.69 -6.28 -7.68
N THR A 47 -4.67 -7.17 -7.71
CA THR A 47 -6.03 -6.90 -8.17
C THR A 47 -7.03 -7.18 -7.06
N GLY A 48 -8.30 -6.88 -7.29
CA GLY A 48 -9.37 -7.14 -6.32
C GLY A 48 -9.13 -6.42 -4.99
N LEU A 49 -9.17 -7.18 -3.88
CA LEU A 49 -9.11 -6.63 -2.54
C LEU A 49 -7.79 -5.88 -2.24
N ILE A 50 -6.66 -6.38 -2.74
CA ILE A 50 -5.35 -5.73 -2.50
C ILE A 50 -5.31 -4.36 -3.14
N HIS A 51 -5.79 -4.25 -4.39
CA HIS A 51 -5.89 -2.98 -5.09
C HIS A 51 -6.83 -2.04 -4.35
N ALA A 52 -8.05 -2.50 -4.02
CA ALA A 52 -9.04 -1.68 -3.33
C ALA A 52 -8.51 -1.08 -2.00
N ARG A 53 -7.82 -1.88 -1.18
CA ARG A 53 -7.25 -1.42 0.10
C ARG A 53 -6.11 -0.42 -0.08
N ALA A 54 -5.24 -0.64 -1.07
CA ALA A 54 -4.16 0.29 -1.34
C ALA A 54 -4.67 1.61 -1.95
N THR A 55 -5.71 1.56 -2.78
CA THR A 55 -6.40 2.75 -3.30
C THR A 55 -7.08 3.55 -2.18
N ASP A 56 -7.79 2.87 -1.28
CA ASP A 56 -8.43 3.50 -0.11
C ASP A 56 -7.42 4.24 0.77
N LEU A 57 -6.28 3.58 1.07
CA LEU A 57 -5.16 4.24 1.75
C LEU A 57 -4.70 5.47 0.98
N TYR A 58 -4.43 5.37 -0.33
CA TYR A 58 -3.97 6.51 -1.11
C TYR A 58 -4.97 7.69 -1.12
N GLN A 59 -6.26 7.39 -1.20
CA GLN A 59 -7.33 8.40 -1.20
C GLN A 59 -7.53 9.07 0.16
N SER A 60 -7.21 8.37 1.26
CA SER A 60 -7.25 8.96 2.61
C SER A 60 -6.15 10.00 2.85
N ILE A 61 -5.06 9.96 2.06
CA ILE A 61 -3.91 10.86 2.23
C ILE A 61 -4.28 12.28 1.80
N PRO A 62 -4.11 13.29 2.68
CA PRO A 62 -4.37 14.68 2.34
C PRO A 62 -3.52 15.16 1.16
N ALA A 63 -4.12 15.94 0.26
CA ALA A 63 -3.47 16.41 -0.98
C ALA A 63 -2.11 17.12 -0.77
N GLN A 64 -1.89 17.73 0.40
CA GLN A 64 -0.61 18.35 0.76
C GLN A 64 0.57 17.33 0.77
N HIS A 65 0.31 16.08 1.14
CA HIS A 65 1.31 15.01 1.21
C HIS A 65 1.55 14.33 -0.15
N HIS A 66 0.73 14.61 -1.18
CA HIS A 66 0.87 13.95 -2.50
C HIS A 66 2.17 14.31 -3.22
N ARG A 67 2.84 15.40 -2.82
CA ARG A 67 4.17 15.76 -3.32
C ARG A 67 5.28 14.90 -2.72
N GLU A 68 5.03 14.23 -1.61
CA GLU A 68 6.03 13.41 -0.95
C GLU A 68 6.41 12.19 -1.80
N PRO A 69 7.70 11.82 -1.83
CA PRO A 69 8.19 10.74 -2.68
C PRO A 69 7.53 9.40 -2.34
N ALA A 70 7.22 9.16 -1.06
CA ALA A 70 6.56 7.94 -0.62
C ALA A 70 5.13 7.82 -1.17
N VAL A 71 4.37 8.92 -1.17
CA VAL A 71 2.99 8.95 -1.69
C VAL A 71 2.97 8.74 -3.21
N ARG A 72 3.93 9.35 -3.92
CA ARG A 72 4.13 9.11 -5.36
C ARG A 72 4.50 7.67 -5.68
N ALA A 73 5.36 7.06 -4.86
CA ALA A 73 5.73 5.66 -5.03
C ALA A 73 4.52 4.72 -4.85
N LEU A 74 3.66 5.01 -3.87
CA LEU A 74 2.40 4.28 -3.68
C LEU A 74 1.47 4.44 -4.89
N HIS A 75 1.27 5.67 -5.38
CA HIS A 75 0.47 5.92 -6.58
C HIS A 75 1.01 5.17 -7.80
N ASN A 76 2.32 5.17 -8.02
CA ASN A 76 2.95 4.44 -9.13
C ASN A 76 2.81 2.92 -9.02
N ALA A 77 2.68 2.38 -7.80
CA ALA A 77 2.44 0.95 -7.58
C ALA A 77 0.96 0.55 -7.82
N LEU A 78 0.05 1.53 -7.86
CA LEU A 78 -1.36 1.36 -8.18
C LEU A 78 -1.65 1.51 -9.68
N ALA A 79 -0.82 2.26 -10.41
CA ALA A 79 -0.92 2.46 -11.86
C ALA A 79 -0.52 1.21 -12.65
#